data_AF-A0A174V999-F1
#
_entry.id   AF-A0A174V999-F1
#
_cell.length_a   1.000
_cell.length_b   1.000
_cell.length_c   1.000
_cell.angle_alpha   90.00
_cell.angle_beta   90.00
_cell.angle_gamma   90.00
#
_symmetry.space_group_name_H-M   'P 1'
#
loop_
_entity.id
_entity.type
_entity.pdbx_description
1 polymer ?
#
loop_
_entity_poly.entity_id
_entity_poly.type
_entity_poly.pdbx_seq_one_letter_code
_entity_poly.pdbx_strand_id
1 'polypeptide(L)'
;MKKLLLIPLLLLSLTTMAACSTTDDTPDTPSGNGNMLVLYFSAEGHTQAIAERIVKLTGADIHRIEAAEPYLQILTMTATAFSMKPIMTCALE
;
A
#
# COMPACT_ATOMS: atom_id res chain seq x y z
N MET A 1 -3.42 -36.38 51.40
CA MET A 1 -2.75 -36.43 50.07
C MET A 1 -3.40 -35.42 49.14
N LYS A 2 -2.90 -34.17 49.10
CA LYS A 2 -3.51 -33.09 48.29
C LYS A 2 -2.49 -32.07 47.73
N LYS A 3 -1.18 -32.36 47.85
CA LYS A 3 -0.11 -31.41 47.52
C LYS A 3 0.66 -31.75 46.23
N LEU A 4 0.32 -32.87 45.59
CA LEU A 4 1.05 -33.39 44.42
C LEU A 4 0.35 -33.09 43.08
N LEU A 5 -0.87 -32.53 43.09
CA LEU A 5 -1.62 -32.18 41.88
C LEU A 5 -1.44 -30.72 41.45
N LEU A 6 -0.81 -29.88 42.28
CA LEU A 6 -0.51 -28.48 41.94
C LEU A 6 0.77 -28.33 41.09
N ILE A 7 1.68 -29.29 41.16
CA ILE A 7 2.97 -29.26 40.46
C ILE A 7 2.81 -29.37 38.93
N PRO A 8 2.02 -30.31 38.36
CA PRO A 8 1.78 -30.34 36.91
C PRO A 8 0.93 -29.16 36.43
N LEU A 9 0.05 -28.61 37.28
CA LEU A 9 -0.80 -27.46 36.95
C LEU A 9 0.01 -26.15 36.86
N LEU A 10 1.03 -25.98 37.71
CA LEU A 10 1.92 -24.82 37.70
C LEU A 10 2.95 -24.87 36.55
N LEU A 11 3.32 -26.08 36.11
CA LEU A 11 4.16 -26.29 34.92
C LEU A 11 3.40 -26.05 33.61
N LEU A 12 2.09 -26.33 33.57
CA LEU A 12 1.25 -26.11 32.39
C LEU A 12 1.03 -24.61 32.07
N SER A 13 1.05 -23.73 33.09
CA SER A 13 0.95 -22.28 32.89
C SER A 13 2.20 -21.61 32.32
N LEU A 14 3.37 -22.28 32.33
CA LEU A 14 4.64 -21.67 31.93
C LEU A 14 4.94 -21.80 30.43
N THR A 15 4.16 -22.59 29.68
CA THR A 15 4.45 -22.94 28.28
C THR A 15 3.61 -22.19 27.23
N THR A 16 2.70 -21.29 27.62
CA THR A 16 1.82 -20.57 26.68
C THR A 16 2.35 -19.16 26.36
N MET A 17 3.59 -19.05 25.87
CA MET A 17 4.06 -17.79 25.27
C MET A 17 5.25 -18.03 24.34
N ALA A 18 4.98 -18.69 23.21
CA ALA A 18 5.86 -18.66 22.05
C ALA A 18 5.04 -18.83 20.77
N ALA A 19 4.08 -17.93 20.58
CA ALA A 19 3.55 -17.60 19.25
C ALA A 19 3.99 -16.18 18.91
N CYS A 20 5.29 -15.91 19.02
CA CYS A 20 5.88 -14.83 18.26
C CYS A 20 6.02 -15.36 16.84
N SER A 21 5.02 -15.11 15.98
CA SER A 21 5.35 -15.03 14.56
C SER A 21 6.21 -13.78 14.42
N THR A 22 7.52 -13.95 14.43
CA THR A 22 8.44 -12.92 13.96
C THR A 22 8.25 -12.84 12.44
N THR A 23 7.10 -12.33 11.99
CA THR A 23 7.11 -11.57 10.77
C THR A 23 7.84 -10.29 11.15
N ASP A 24 9.16 -10.33 10.96
CA ASP A 24 9.94 -9.12 10.79
C ASP A 24 9.34 -8.37 9.60
N ASP A 25 8.26 -7.62 9.87
CA ASP A 25 7.69 -6.63 8.95
C ASP A 25 8.61 -5.39 8.92
N THR A 26 9.91 -5.60 9.09
CA THR A 26 10.90 -4.61 8.71
C THR A 26 10.92 -4.67 7.20
N PRO A 27 10.38 -3.66 6.49
CA PRO A 27 10.45 -3.67 5.04
C PRO A 27 11.92 -3.83 4.66
N ASP A 28 12.22 -4.86 3.86
CA ASP A 28 13.55 -5.10 3.33
C ASP A 28 14.02 -3.78 2.73
N THR A 29 14.95 -3.13 3.42
CA THR A 29 15.57 -1.94 2.86
C THR A 29 16.37 -2.46 1.68
N PRO A 30 16.07 -2.04 0.44
CA PRO A 30 16.76 -2.57 -0.73
C PRO A 30 18.26 -2.37 -0.55
N SER A 31 18.93 -3.44 -0.14
CA SER A 31 20.34 -3.45 0.22
C SER A 31 21.11 -3.71 -1.06
N GLY A 32 21.41 -2.63 -1.78
CA GLY A 32 22.28 -2.70 -2.93
C GLY A 32 22.30 -1.43 -3.74
N ASN A 33 23.36 -1.32 -4.55
CA ASN A 33 23.49 -0.51 -5.76
C ASN A 33 22.44 -0.86 -6.84
N GLY A 34 21.27 -1.37 -6.46
CA GLY A 34 20.19 -1.71 -7.36
C GLY A 34 19.48 -0.46 -7.85
N ASN A 35 19.08 -0.46 -9.12
CA ASN A 35 18.29 0.62 -9.69
C ASN A 35 16.92 0.64 -9.00
N MET A 36 16.64 1.71 -8.27
CA MET A 36 15.37 1.95 -7.61
C MET A 36 14.48 2.81 -8.52
N LEU A 37 13.21 2.43 -8.66
CA LEU A 37 12.21 3.18 -9.42
C LEU A 37 11.01 3.50 -8.53
N VAL A 38 10.69 4.78 -8.41
CA VAL A 38 9.54 5.29 -7.65
C VAL A 38 8.38 5.55 -8.61
N LEU A 39 7.39 4.66 -8.60
CA LEU A 39 6.12 4.89 -9.29
C LEU A 39 5.11 5.50 -8.33
N TYR A 40 4.46 6.59 -8.71
CA TYR A 40 3.46 7.23 -7.87
C TYR A 40 2.27 7.75 -8.67
N PHE A 41 1.10 7.79 -8.04
CA PHE A 41 -0.08 8.49 -8.53
C PHE A 41 -0.40 9.66 -7.60
N SER A 42 -0.85 10.79 -8.14
CA SER A 42 -1.33 11.91 -7.32
C SER A 42 -2.38 12.72 -8.06
N ALA A 43 -3.57 12.85 -7.48
CA ALA A 43 -4.63 13.72 -8.02
C ALA A 43 -4.40 15.21 -7.66
N GLU A 44 -4.02 15.48 -6.41
CA GLU A 44 -3.88 16.85 -5.86
C GLU A 44 -2.42 17.27 -5.59
N GLY A 45 -1.45 16.37 -5.79
CA GLY A 45 -0.02 16.67 -5.63
C GLY A 45 0.58 16.30 -4.27
N HIS A 46 -0.21 15.84 -3.30
CA HIS A 46 0.30 15.42 -1.99
C HIS A 46 1.31 14.27 -2.09
N THR A 47 0.96 13.23 -2.85
CA THR A 47 1.83 12.08 -3.09
C THR A 47 3.06 12.46 -3.92
N GLN A 48 2.94 13.42 -4.83
CA GLN A 48 4.05 13.91 -5.64
C GLN A 48 5.16 14.51 -4.77
N ALA A 49 4.79 15.37 -3.81
CA ALA A 49 5.75 15.99 -2.90
C ALA A 49 6.57 14.95 -2.11
N ILE A 50 5.95 13.81 -1.76
CA ILE A 50 6.63 12.72 -1.09
C ILE A 50 7.50 11.91 -2.06
N ALA A 51 7.02 11.62 -3.26
CA ALA A 51 7.78 10.87 -4.27
C ALA A 51 9.07 11.60 -4.66
N GLU A 52 9.01 12.91 -4.87
CA GLU A 52 10.19 13.76 -5.13
C GLU A 52 11.19 13.73 -3.97
N ARG A 53 10.68 13.71 -2.72
CA ARG A 53 11.52 13.60 -1.53
C ARG A 53 12.23 12.25 -1.45
N ILE A 54 11.54 11.15 -1.79
CA ILE A 54 12.13 9.80 -1.80
C ILE A 54 13.28 9.76 -2.82
N VAL A 55 13.02 10.21 -4.05
CA VAL A 55 14.01 10.26 -5.13
C VAL A 55 15.23 11.09 -4.75
N LYS A 56 15.04 12.23 -4.09
CA LYS A 56 16.13 13.05 -3.58
C LYS A 56 17.02 12.33 -2.55
N LEU A 57 16.43 11.45 -1.74
CA LEU A 57 17.15 10.70 -0.71
C LEU A 57 17.79 9.43 -1.24
N THR A 58 17.20 8.81 -2.26
CA THR A 58 17.61 7.49 -2.76
C THR A 58 18.37 7.54 -4.08
N GLY A 59 18.28 8.64 -4.84
CA GLY A 59 18.82 8.72 -6.21
C GLY A 59 18.07 7.85 -7.21
N ALA A 60 16.85 7.43 -6.87
CA ALA A 60 15.99 6.58 -7.69
C ALA A 60 15.46 7.31 -8.93
N ASP A 61 15.07 6.55 -9.95
CA ASP A 61 14.27 7.06 -11.04
C ASP A 61 12.82 7.31 -10.57
N ILE A 62 12.10 8.22 -11.22
CA ILE A 62 10.72 8.58 -10.86
C ILE A 62 9.79 8.49 -12.07
N HIS A 63 8.60 7.92 -11.87
CA HIS A 63 7.56 7.87 -12.90
C HIS A 63 6.16 8.12 -12.32
N ARG A 64 5.41 9.06 -12.91
CA ARG A 64 4.02 9.33 -12.54
C ARG A 64 3.09 8.39 -13.30
N ILE A 65 2.19 7.74 -12.57
CA ILE A 65 1.09 6.97 -13.14
C ILE A 65 -0.02 7.96 -13.53
N GLU A 66 -0.36 7.98 -14.81
CA GLU A 66 -1.51 8.73 -15.32
C GLU A 66 -2.75 7.85 -15.28
N ALA A 67 -3.87 8.42 -14.84
CA ALA A 67 -5.15 7.72 -14.89
C ALA A 67 -5.64 7.66 -16.35
N ALA A 68 -6.17 6.51 -16.78
CA ALA A 68 -6.74 6.37 -18.12
C ALA A 68 -7.91 7.35 -18.36
N GLU A 69 -8.67 7.64 -17.30
CA GLU A 69 -9.66 8.72 -17.25
C GLU A 69 -9.24 9.73 -16.17
N PRO A 70 -9.21 11.04 -16.46
CA PRO A 70 -8.80 12.04 -15.47
C PRO A 70 -9.79 12.06 -14.30
N TYR A 71 -9.28 12.21 -13.08
CA TYR A 71 -10.14 12.47 -11.93
C TYR A 71 -10.90 13.78 -12.16
N LEU A 72 -12.19 13.66 -12.44
CA LEU A 72 -13.09 14.80 -12.46
C LEU A 72 -13.14 15.34 -11.04
N GLN A 73 -12.56 16.53 -10.84
CA GLN A 73 -12.92 17.35 -9.70
C GLN A 73 -14.44 17.49 -9.76
N ILE A 74 -15.15 17.33 -8.64
CA ILE A 74 -16.62 17.35 -8.54
C ILE A 74 -17.19 18.77 -8.83
N LEU A 75 -16.58 19.51 -9.75
CA LEU A 75 -17.03 20.76 -10.32
C LEU A 75 -17.40 20.65 -11.82
N THR A 76 -17.20 19.48 -12.45
CA THR A 76 -17.65 19.24 -13.84
C THR A 76 -19.00 18.52 -13.94
N MET A 77 -19.75 18.36 -12.84
CA MET A 77 -21.10 17.79 -12.90
C MET A 77 -22.18 18.75 -13.45
N THR A 78 -21.87 20.04 -13.66
CA THR A 78 -22.87 21.01 -14.15
C THR A 78 -22.71 21.44 -15.62
N ALA A 79 -21.62 21.05 -16.32
CA ALA A 79 -21.35 21.56 -17.67
C ALA A 79 -21.50 20.54 -18.81
N THR A 80 -21.30 19.23 -18.60
CA THR A 80 -21.31 18.25 -19.70
C THR A 80 -22.39 17.18 -19.62
N ALA A 81 -23.17 17.11 -18.54
CA ALA A 81 -24.30 16.18 -18.42
C ALA A 81 -25.48 16.49 -19.38
N PHE A 82 -25.46 17.62 -20.11
CA PHE A 82 -26.54 18.01 -21.01
C PHE A 82 -26.27 17.75 -22.50
N SER A 83 -25.07 17.32 -22.91
CA SER A 83 -24.81 17.06 -24.34
C SER A 83 -24.20 15.70 -24.59
N MET A 84 -25.08 14.77 -24.97
CA MET A 84 -24.80 13.59 -25.80
C MET A 84 -24.27 12.34 -25.07
N LYS A 85 -25.20 11.62 -24.45
CA LYS A 85 -25.28 10.15 -24.59
C LYS A 85 -26.12 9.88 -25.87
N PRO A 86 -26.05 8.73 -26.58
CA PRO A 86 -25.31 7.48 -26.36
C PRO A 86 -24.61 6.93 -27.65
N ILE A 87 -24.22 5.65 -27.61
CA ILE A 87 -23.96 4.71 -28.74
C ILE A 87 -22.50 4.64 -29.24
N MET A 88 -21.87 3.48 -28.99
CA MET A 88 -21.05 2.68 -29.92
C MET A 88 -19.95 1.94 -29.13
N THR A 89 -20.28 0.80 -28.54
CA THR A 89 -19.79 -0.51 -29.02
C THR A 89 -18.29 -0.71 -28.72
N CYS A 90 -18.01 -1.43 -27.63
CA CYS A 90 -16.73 -2.15 -27.51
C CYS A 90 -16.89 -3.43 -28.33
N ALA A 91 -16.48 -3.38 -29.61
CA ALA A 91 -16.15 -4.57 -30.35
C ALA A 91 -14.80 -5.07 -29.82
N LEU A 92 -14.80 -6.29 -29.29
CA LEU A 92 -13.57 -7.06 -29.13
C LEU A 92 -13.31 -7.71 -30.49
N GLU A 93 -12.20 -7.35 -31.14
CA GLU A 93 -11.50 -8.22 -32.09
C GLU A 93 -10.12 -8.56 -31.49
#